data_AF-A0A523HNH8-F1
#
_entry.id   AF-A0A523HNH8-F1
#
_cell.length_a   1.000
_cell.length_b   1.000
_cell.length_c   1.000
_cell.angle_alpha   90.00
_cell.angle_beta   90.00
_cell.angle_gamma   90.00
#
_symmetry.space_group_name_H-M   'P 1'
#
loop_
_entity.id
_entity.type
_entity.pdbx_description
1 polymer ?
#
loop_
_entity_poly.entity_id
_entity_poly.type
_entity_poly.pdbx_seq_one_letter_code
_entity_poly.pdbx_strand_id
1 'polypeptide(L)'
;MFREMTHIHLARLLPALTLLLASCALVNPGEPAPPRTVLLSAPEIPSPPLRPAPDPRPTAVPVLTTNPPGLLARLNWQDELGERTIVFDSPEETIKLRQAGSGSLILKMGETVIHVNPWSEAADYSSLPKADQIWITDPLPEHLDLRAIREISKDSTQVIVDSASARYLEGLLSFVPLRAGALITVDGIGIQAVPAYRVEMLPDGPRLYVGNSYLASFGDFKLFLAGDAQFIPDIADLGKVDVALLTLNDISSLSPEQAAGIVRSLEPSFVLPYQYRGQEPAVLGRLLVGTGTMVLPLNATGGTAPRASGPTPDRSVAFTEIFLEGQDPEPALLEALFGAEQDGPTLLLPDLRTLAPSGLRIVYSSRDETTLLRLTNSVWNGGYGALNLVGAVEPGSETLNVVQRISRDDGEYVEESIGDFIFHAGHNHWHLDSFSIYELWSLQPNKTLDQVVASSGKVGYCLRDIRRSPEAERIDRAGFTSCSPVRQGLSVGWTDVYQYYLAGQSIDITGLADGTYALMSTADPHNLIRESDETNNGIVIYLEIQGTKVTVVDLS
;
A
#
# COMPACT_ATOMS: atom_id res chain seq x y z
N MET A 1 26.16 37.19 35.35
CA MET A 1 26.93 38.02 36.31
C MET A 1 26.57 39.47 36.03
N PHE A 2 25.79 40.23 36.80
CA PHE A 2 25.53 40.34 38.24
C PHE A 2 24.04 40.05 38.57
N ARG A 3 23.72 39.13 39.49
CA ARG A 3 23.50 39.28 40.96
C ARG A 3 22.26 40.12 41.30
N GLU A 4 21.09 39.48 41.50
CA GLU A 4 20.51 38.99 42.79
C GLU A 4 19.79 40.10 43.57
N MET A 5 18.44 40.13 43.54
CA MET A 5 17.47 39.45 44.43
C MET A 5 17.39 40.07 45.83
N THR A 6 16.19 40.42 46.29
CA THR A 6 15.40 39.72 47.34
C THR A 6 14.08 40.51 47.55
N HIS A 7 12.89 40.01 47.89
CA HIS A 7 12.36 38.66 48.13
C HIS A 7 10.81 38.70 48.37
N ILE A 8 10.11 37.60 48.04
CA ILE A 8 8.95 36.96 48.75
C ILE A 8 7.53 37.60 48.58
N HIS A 9 6.39 36.91 48.43
CA HIS A 9 5.94 35.58 47.93
C HIS A 9 4.39 35.52 48.13
N LEU A 10 3.67 34.79 47.24
CA LEU A 10 2.33 34.14 47.41
C LEU A 10 1.07 35.03 47.59
N ALA A 11 -0.16 34.76 47.09
CA ALA A 11 -0.78 33.55 46.52
C ALA A 11 -2.06 33.87 45.67
N ARG A 12 -2.32 33.00 44.69
CA ARG A 12 -3.58 32.48 44.08
C ARG A 12 -4.95 33.17 44.38
N LEU A 13 -5.75 33.41 43.33
CA LEU A 13 -7.06 32.75 43.03
C LEU A 13 -7.80 33.36 41.82
N LEU A 14 -8.23 32.51 40.87
CA LEU A 14 -9.26 32.70 39.82
C LEU A 14 -10.70 32.69 40.44
N PRO A 15 -11.82 32.78 39.68
CA PRO A 15 -12.29 33.79 38.71
C PRO A 15 -13.82 34.12 38.86
N ALA A 16 -14.37 34.87 37.89
CA ALA A 16 -15.75 34.82 37.37
C ALA A 16 -16.89 35.73 37.93
N LEU A 17 -17.72 36.15 36.96
CA LEU A 17 -19.20 36.31 36.95
C LEU A 17 -19.84 37.73 36.92
N THR A 18 -20.38 38.03 35.72
CA THR A 18 -21.73 38.57 35.37
C THR A 18 -22.26 39.95 35.76
N LEU A 19 -22.79 40.60 34.70
CA LEU A 19 -24.01 41.43 34.55
C LEU A 19 -24.29 42.57 35.53
N LEU A 20 -24.55 43.78 35.00
CA LEU A 20 -25.92 44.33 34.97
C LEU A 20 -26.07 45.55 34.04
N LEU A 21 -27.28 45.64 33.48
CA LEU A 21 -27.87 46.67 32.62
C LEU A 21 -28.35 47.91 33.40
N ALA A 22 -28.43 49.07 32.74
CA ALA A 22 -29.52 50.08 32.80
C ALA A 22 -29.09 51.35 32.04
N SER A 23 -29.66 51.68 30.87
CA SER A 23 -30.92 52.41 30.61
C SER A 23 -30.90 53.92 30.87
N CYS A 24 -31.09 54.66 29.76
CA CYS A 24 -31.85 55.93 29.59
C CYS A 24 -31.42 57.16 30.40
N ALA A 25 -31.48 58.42 29.94
CA ALA A 25 -31.82 59.10 28.69
C ALA A 25 -31.40 60.57 28.91
N LEU A 26 -31.12 61.35 27.86
CA LEU A 26 -31.37 62.80 27.83
C LEU A 26 -31.24 63.29 26.38
N VAL A 27 -32.32 63.89 25.90
CA VAL A 27 -32.48 64.54 24.58
C VAL A 27 -32.29 66.04 24.76
N ASN A 28 -31.70 66.71 23.77
CA ASN A 28 -32.00 68.10 23.44
C ASN A 28 -31.76 68.35 21.93
N PRO A 29 -32.37 69.39 21.32
CA PRO A 29 -33.08 69.26 20.05
C PRO A 29 -32.55 70.19 18.94
N GLY A 30 -32.99 69.92 17.71
CA GLY A 30 -33.12 70.95 16.67
C GLY A 30 -32.19 70.81 15.48
N GLU A 31 -32.63 70.05 14.46
CA GLU A 31 -32.71 70.49 13.05
C GLU A 31 -33.42 69.42 12.19
N PRO A 32 -34.17 69.80 11.13
CA PRO A 32 -35.13 68.92 10.44
C PRO A 32 -34.48 68.06 9.35
N ALA A 33 -34.95 66.80 9.24
CA ALA A 33 -34.53 65.82 8.24
C ALA A 33 -35.21 66.02 6.85
N PRO A 34 -34.51 65.71 5.74
CA PRO A 34 -35.14 65.58 4.42
C PRO A 34 -35.88 64.23 4.24
N PRO A 35 -36.83 64.13 3.30
CA PRO A 35 -37.89 63.11 3.32
C PRO A 35 -37.45 61.71 2.85
N ARG A 36 -38.02 60.70 3.51
CA ARG A 36 -37.94 59.28 3.14
C ARG A 36 -38.77 58.99 1.89
N THR A 37 -38.16 58.38 0.88
CA THR A 37 -38.86 57.69 -0.20
C THR A 37 -39.38 56.35 0.31
N VAL A 38 -40.70 56.22 0.35
CA VAL A 38 -41.42 54.97 0.58
C VAL A 38 -41.45 54.19 -0.73
N LEU A 39 -40.82 53.01 -0.78
CA LEU A 39 -41.03 52.04 -1.85
C LEU A 39 -42.02 50.98 -1.34
N LEU A 40 -43.20 51.01 -1.96
CA LEU A 40 -44.34 50.15 -1.74
C LEU A 40 -43.98 48.67 -2.01
N SER A 41 -44.45 47.81 -1.10
CA SER A 41 -44.49 46.36 -1.23
C SER A 41 -45.34 45.93 -2.43
N ALA A 42 -44.79 45.04 -3.26
CA ALA A 42 -45.53 44.35 -4.30
C ALA A 42 -46.35 43.17 -3.72
N PRO A 43 -47.52 42.84 -4.29
CA PRO A 43 -48.37 41.75 -3.79
C PRO A 43 -47.80 40.37 -4.16
N GLU A 44 -47.98 39.41 -3.26
CA GLU A 44 -47.66 37.99 -3.44
C GLU A 44 -48.50 37.38 -4.59
N ILE A 45 -47.83 36.71 -5.52
CA ILE A 45 -48.45 35.84 -6.52
C ILE A 45 -48.56 34.43 -5.90
N PRO A 46 -49.75 33.83 -5.76
CA PRO A 46 -49.87 32.47 -5.25
C PRO A 46 -49.35 31.47 -6.29
N SER A 47 -48.41 30.62 -5.87
CA SER A 47 -47.92 29.49 -6.66
C SER A 47 -49.06 28.50 -6.98
N PRO A 48 -49.12 27.92 -8.19
CA PRO A 48 -50.11 26.90 -8.51
C PRO A 48 -49.86 25.62 -7.69
N PRO A 49 -50.89 24.81 -7.39
CA PRO A 49 -50.71 23.57 -6.66
C PRO A 49 -49.82 22.62 -7.46
N LEU A 50 -48.73 22.17 -6.84
CA LEU A 50 -47.89 21.09 -7.34
C LEU A 50 -48.78 19.88 -7.66
N ARG A 51 -48.84 19.50 -8.94
CA ARG A 51 -49.35 18.19 -9.32
C ARG A 51 -48.46 17.14 -8.65
N PRO A 52 -49.01 16.08 -8.03
CA PRO A 52 -48.19 14.97 -7.57
C PRO A 52 -47.41 14.43 -8.77
N ALA A 53 -46.11 14.27 -8.60
CA ALA A 53 -45.26 13.64 -9.58
C ALA A 53 -45.86 12.26 -9.94
N PRO A 54 -45.86 11.86 -11.22
CA PRO A 54 -46.31 10.53 -11.60
C PRO A 54 -45.46 9.50 -10.85
N ASP A 55 -46.15 8.58 -10.18
CA ASP A 55 -45.63 7.39 -9.52
C ASP A 55 -44.51 6.75 -10.38
N PRO A 56 -43.25 6.69 -9.90
CA PRO A 56 -42.18 6.07 -10.65
C PRO A 56 -42.37 4.56 -10.57
N ARG A 57 -43.31 4.05 -11.37
CA ARG A 57 -43.29 2.63 -11.75
C ARG A 57 -41.91 2.35 -12.33
N PRO A 58 -41.23 1.28 -11.90
CA PRO A 58 -39.83 1.05 -12.19
C PRO A 58 -39.63 0.98 -13.71
N THR A 59 -39.10 2.06 -14.27
CA THR A 59 -38.51 2.04 -15.60
C THR A 59 -37.39 1.02 -15.57
N ALA A 60 -37.48 0.03 -16.46
CA ALA A 60 -36.63 -1.14 -16.53
C ALA A 60 -35.18 -0.85 -16.10
N VAL A 61 -34.73 -1.58 -15.09
CA VAL A 61 -33.34 -1.59 -14.64
C VAL A 61 -32.47 -1.88 -15.86
N PRO A 62 -31.43 -1.07 -16.15
CA PRO A 62 -30.49 -1.43 -17.19
C PRO A 62 -29.83 -2.76 -16.80
N VAL A 63 -30.22 -3.84 -17.47
CA VAL A 63 -29.46 -5.08 -17.44
C VAL A 63 -28.10 -4.73 -18.03
N LEU A 64 -27.04 -4.89 -17.25
CA LEU A 64 -25.66 -4.69 -17.71
C LEU A 64 -25.44 -5.69 -18.87
N THR A 65 -25.36 -5.18 -20.10
CA THR A 65 -25.60 -5.98 -21.33
C THR A 65 -24.50 -6.97 -21.71
N THR A 66 -23.57 -7.28 -20.81
CA THR A 66 -22.56 -8.33 -20.98
C THR A 66 -22.24 -8.96 -19.63
N ASN A 67 -23.19 -9.68 -19.03
CA ASN A 67 -22.89 -10.48 -17.84
C ASN A 67 -21.99 -11.67 -18.21
N PRO A 68 -20.95 -11.98 -17.42
CA PRO A 68 -20.24 -13.24 -17.54
C PRO A 68 -21.21 -14.42 -17.30
N PRO A 69 -20.99 -15.58 -17.94
CA PRO A 69 -21.91 -16.71 -17.82
C PRO A 69 -21.96 -17.23 -16.38
N GLY A 70 -23.11 -17.10 -15.71
CA GLY A 70 -23.40 -17.77 -14.43
C GLY A 70 -23.81 -16.85 -13.27
N LEU A 71 -23.36 -15.59 -13.24
CA LEU A 71 -23.68 -14.64 -12.18
C LEU A 71 -24.25 -13.34 -12.75
N LEU A 72 -25.48 -13.00 -12.37
CA LEU A 72 -26.17 -11.79 -12.84
C LEU A 72 -26.03 -10.68 -11.79
N ALA A 73 -25.49 -9.54 -12.20
CA ALA A 73 -25.49 -8.32 -11.39
C ALA A 73 -26.57 -7.36 -11.89
N ARG A 74 -27.34 -6.77 -10.96
CA ARG A 74 -28.32 -5.73 -11.25
C ARG A 74 -28.28 -4.61 -10.21
N LEU A 75 -28.48 -3.38 -10.67
CA LEU A 75 -28.61 -2.24 -9.77
C LEU A 75 -30.06 -2.14 -9.28
N ASN A 76 -30.24 -2.09 -7.97
CA ASN A 76 -31.49 -1.73 -7.34
C ASN A 76 -31.40 -0.30 -6.78
N TRP A 77 -32.34 0.55 -7.17
CA TRP A 77 -32.31 1.97 -6.80
C TRP A 77 -32.67 2.19 -5.32
N GLN A 78 -33.50 1.32 -4.75
CA GLN A 78 -33.88 1.39 -3.34
C GLN A 78 -34.26 0.01 -2.81
N ASP A 79 -33.73 -0.38 -1.65
CA ASP A 79 -34.14 -1.55 -0.88
C ASP A 79 -33.87 -1.42 0.61
N GLU A 80 -33.95 -2.53 1.34
CA GLU A 80 -33.75 -2.55 2.79
C GLU A 80 -32.35 -2.13 3.22
N LEU A 81 -31.35 -2.17 2.34
CA LEU A 81 -30.01 -1.66 2.65
C LEU A 81 -29.89 -0.16 2.39
N GLY A 82 -30.78 0.42 1.58
CA GLY A 82 -30.80 1.83 1.22
C GLY A 82 -30.85 2.04 -0.29
N GLU A 83 -30.27 3.16 -0.75
CA GLU A 83 -30.25 3.48 -2.18
C GLU A 83 -29.06 2.84 -2.91
N ARG A 84 -29.23 2.53 -4.20
CA ARG A 84 -28.16 2.09 -5.12
C ARG A 84 -27.44 0.80 -4.70
N THR A 85 -28.20 -0.19 -4.28
CA THR A 85 -27.72 -1.53 -3.93
C THR A 85 -27.40 -2.33 -5.19
N ILE A 86 -26.21 -2.91 -5.29
CA ILE A 86 -25.89 -3.93 -6.30
C ILE A 86 -26.39 -5.27 -5.78
N VAL A 87 -27.13 -5.98 -6.62
CA VAL A 87 -27.69 -7.28 -6.31
C VAL A 87 -27.08 -8.30 -7.24
N PHE A 88 -26.49 -9.34 -6.65
CA PHE A 88 -26.01 -10.52 -7.35
C PHE A 88 -26.99 -11.66 -7.13
N ASP A 89 -27.58 -12.14 -8.21
CA ASP A 89 -28.49 -13.29 -8.17
C ASP A 89 -27.63 -14.56 -8.33
N SER A 90 -27.41 -15.30 -7.25
CA SER A 90 -26.77 -16.63 -7.27
C SER A 90 -27.84 -17.74 -7.32
N PRO A 91 -27.49 -18.98 -7.72
CA PRO A 91 -28.46 -20.09 -7.77
C PRO A 91 -29.09 -20.43 -6.42
N GLU A 92 -28.39 -20.17 -5.31
CA GLU A 92 -28.84 -20.52 -3.96
C GLU A 92 -29.57 -19.35 -3.30
N GLU A 93 -28.99 -18.14 -3.32
CA GLU A 93 -29.57 -16.96 -2.68
C GLU A 93 -29.14 -15.61 -3.32
N THR A 94 -29.78 -14.53 -2.87
CA THR A 94 -29.49 -13.15 -3.32
C THR A 94 -28.41 -12.52 -2.44
N ILE A 95 -27.30 -12.08 -3.04
CA ILE A 95 -26.30 -11.25 -2.35
C ILE A 95 -26.55 -9.79 -2.69
N LYS A 96 -26.57 -8.93 -1.66
CA LYS A 96 -26.72 -7.49 -1.83
C LYS A 96 -25.52 -6.75 -1.28
N LEU A 97 -25.16 -5.67 -1.97
CA LEU A 97 -23.99 -4.87 -1.63
C LEU A 97 -24.27 -3.39 -1.84
N ARG A 98 -23.95 -2.58 -0.83
CA ARG A 98 -24.04 -1.12 -0.89
C ARG A 98 -22.82 -0.49 -0.22
N GLN A 99 -22.34 0.61 -0.79
CA GLN A 99 -21.41 1.48 -0.09
C GLN A 99 -22.17 2.47 0.79
N ALA A 100 -21.86 2.51 2.08
CA ALA A 100 -22.43 3.49 3.00
C ALA A 100 -21.76 4.87 2.84
N GLY A 101 -20.43 4.87 2.67
CA GLY A 101 -19.60 6.06 2.42
C GLY A 101 -18.13 5.75 2.72
N SER A 102 -17.19 6.44 2.08
CA SER A 102 -15.74 6.18 2.21
C SER A 102 -15.40 4.67 2.12
N GLY A 103 -14.83 4.08 3.17
CA GLY A 103 -14.43 2.67 3.21
C GLY A 103 -15.52 1.75 3.77
N SER A 104 -16.67 2.31 4.16
CA SER A 104 -17.75 1.59 4.81
C SER A 104 -18.69 0.92 3.80
N LEU A 105 -18.92 -0.38 3.99
CA LEU A 105 -19.78 -1.19 3.14
C LEU A 105 -20.87 -1.87 3.97
N ILE A 106 -21.99 -2.17 3.31
CA ILE A 106 -23.07 -2.97 3.85
C ILE A 106 -23.32 -4.12 2.88
N LEU A 107 -23.24 -5.33 3.40
CA LEU A 107 -23.53 -6.55 2.66
C LEU A 107 -24.74 -7.25 3.26
N LYS A 108 -25.48 -7.96 2.43
CA LYS A 108 -26.46 -8.93 2.89
C LYS A 108 -26.26 -10.24 2.12
N MET A 109 -25.97 -11.30 2.85
CA MET A 109 -25.82 -12.67 2.34
C MET A 109 -26.91 -13.51 3.03
N GLY A 110 -27.94 -13.88 2.27
CA GLY A 110 -29.16 -14.43 2.83
C GLY A 110 -29.87 -13.45 3.75
N GLU A 111 -30.12 -13.85 4.99
CA GLU A 111 -30.72 -12.99 6.01
C GLU A 111 -29.68 -12.20 6.84
N THR A 112 -28.39 -12.53 6.71
CA THR A 112 -27.31 -11.95 7.51
C THR A 112 -26.91 -10.57 6.98
N VAL A 113 -27.09 -9.53 7.80
CA VAL A 113 -26.62 -8.16 7.51
C VAL A 113 -25.21 -7.97 8.07
N ILE A 114 -24.29 -7.56 7.21
CA ILE A 114 -22.88 -7.39 7.53
C ILE A 114 -22.49 -5.92 7.29
N HIS A 115 -21.89 -5.28 8.29
CA HIS A 115 -21.28 -3.96 8.13
C HIS A 115 -19.76 -4.10 8.15
N VAL A 116 -19.10 -3.53 7.15
CA VAL A 116 -17.64 -3.53 7.04
C VAL A 116 -17.13 -2.12 7.31
N ASN A 117 -16.13 -2.01 8.20
CA ASN A 117 -15.48 -0.76 8.55
C ASN A 117 -16.47 0.41 8.77
N PRO A 118 -17.48 0.25 9.66
CA PRO A 118 -18.51 1.27 9.84
C PRO A 118 -17.92 2.52 10.48
N TRP A 119 -18.11 3.69 9.86
CA TRP A 119 -17.58 4.97 10.32
C TRP A 119 -18.68 6.05 10.40
N SER A 120 -18.96 6.57 11.60
CA SER A 120 -20.11 7.44 11.86
C SER A 120 -20.08 8.79 11.14
N GLU A 121 -18.91 9.22 10.63
CA GLU A 121 -18.79 10.40 9.77
C GLU A 121 -19.15 10.10 8.30
N ALA A 122 -19.15 8.83 7.88
CA ALA A 122 -19.43 8.44 6.49
C ALA A 122 -20.93 8.25 6.19
N ALA A 123 -21.74 7.92 7.20
CA ALA A 123 -23.18 7.67 7.05
C ALA A 123 -23.95 7.83 8.36
N ASP A 124 -25.26 8.05 8.27
CA ASP A 124 -26.17 8.01 9.42
C ASP A 124 -26.61 6.57 9.74
N TYR A 125 -25.84 5.91 10.61
CA TYR A 125 -26.06 4.52 11.03
C TYR A 125 -27.33 4.32 11.88
N SER A 126 -27.95 5.38 12.39
CA SER A 126 -29.21 5.29 13.15
C SER A 126 -30.36 4.76 12.29
N SER A 127 -30.30 5.05 10.99
CA SER A 127 -31.32 4.72 9.98
C SER A 127 -31.08 3.39 9.26
N LEU A 128 -29.92 2.75 9.52
CA LEU A 128 -29.49 1.55 8.81
C LEU A 128 -29.89 0.26 9.54
N PRO A 129 -30.03 -0.86 8.82
CA PRO A 129 -30.32 -2.15 9.44
C PRO A 129 -29.26 -2.53 10.47
N LYS A 130 -29.70 -3.12 11.59
CA LYS A 130 -28.80 -3.64 12.63
C LYS A 130 -27.94 -4.79 12.09
N ALA A 131 -26.69 -4.83 12.52
CA ALA A 131 -25.71 -5.81 12.08
C ALA A 131 -25.95 -7.18 12.73
N ASP A 132 -25.92 -8.24 11.94
CA ASP A 132 -25.65 -9.60 12.42
C ASP A 132 -24.15 -9.78 12.60
N GLN A 133 -23.35 -9.26 11.66
CA GLN A 133 -21.89 -9.26 11.74
C GLN A 133 -21.30 -7.88 11.47
N ILE A 134 -20.19 -7.58 12.13
CA ILE A 134 -19.38 -6.39 11.86
C ILE A 134 -17.96 -6.85 11.58
N TRP A 135 -17.40 -6.47 10.43
CA TRP A 135 -16.04 -6.83 10.04
C TRP A 135 -15.14 -5.60 10.06
N ILE A 136 -14.04 -5.68 10.80
CA ILE A 136 -13.03 -4.63 10.86
C ILE A 136 -11.74 -5.14 10.23
N THR A 137 -11.21 -4.41 9.24
CA THR A 137 -9.99 -4.81 8.51
C THR A 137 -8.71 -4.37 9.22
N ASP A 138 -8.72 -3.21 9.87
CA ASP A 138 -7.53 -2.61 10.47
C ASP A 138 -7.93 -1.55 11.52
N PRO A 139 -6.99 -1.11 12.38
CA PRO A 139 -7.30 -0.23 13.51
C PRO A 139 -7.37 1.26 13.14
N LEU A 140 -7.43 1.64 11.85
CA LEU A 140 -7.50 3.05 11.48
C LEU A 140 -8.82 3.67 12.00
N PRO A 141 -8.81 4.94 12.44
CA PRO A 141 -10.01 5.58 13.00
C PRO A 141 -11.23 5.59 12.07
N GLU A 142 -11.01 5.69 10.75
CA GLU A 142 -12.04 5.61 9.73
C GLU A 142 -12.55 4.19 9.44
N HIS A 143 -11.99 3.15 10.08
CA HIS A 143 -12.41 1.75 9.96
C HIS A 143 -12.87 1.16 11.29
N LEU A 144 -12.26 1.55 12.41
CA LEU A 144 -12.58 1.13 13.76
C LEU A 144 -13.27 2.25 14.56
N ASP A 145 -14.55 2.50 14.25
CA ASP A 145 -15.36 3.49 14.98
C ASP A 145 -16.33 2.83 15.97
N LEU A 146 -15.97 2.89 17.26
CA LEU A 146 -16.76 2.34 18.35
C LEU A 146 -18.18 2.94 18.45
N ARG A 147 -18.38 4.20 18.02
CA ARG A 147 -19.70 4.84 18.01
C ARG A 147 -20.59 4.16 16.99
N ALA A 148 -20.11 4.03 15.76
CA ALA A 148 -20.86 3.36 14.69
C ALA A 148 -21.14 1.90 15.03
N ILE A 149 -20.12 1.17 15.54
CA ILE A 149 -20.25 -0.23 15.98
C ILE A 149 -21.37 -0.37 17.01
N ARG A 150 -21.38 0.45 18.07
CA ARG A 150 -22.41 0.39 19.11
C ARG A 150 -23.80 0.75 18.59
N GLU A 151 -23.88 1.69 17.65
CA GLU A 151 -25.13 2.13 17.07
C GLU A 151 -25.81 1.03 16.25
N ILE A 152 -25.05 0.24 15.50
CA ILE A 152 -25.61 -0.86 14.67
C ILE A 152 -25.66 -2.23 15.35
N SER A 153 -24.99 -2.40 16.48
CA SER A 153 -24.98 -3.68 17.20
C SER A 153 -26.32 -3.99 17.87
N LYS A 154 -26.64 -5.27 17.94
CA LYS A 154 -27.66 -5.91 18.78
C LYS A 154 -26.98 -7.00 19.63
N ASP A 155 -27.67 -7.57 20.60
CA ASP A 155 -27.08 -8.54 21.54
C ASP A 155 -26.45 -9.77 20.85
N SER A 156 -26.96 -10.13 19.67
CA SER A 156 -26.47 -11.27 18.89
C SER A 156 -25.35 -10.92 17.90
N THR A 157 -24.96 -9.65 17.77
CA THR A 157 -23.99 -9.20 16.76
C THR A 157 -22.62 -9.82 17.01
N GLN A 158 -22.02 -10.39 15.96
CA GLN A 158 -20.64 -10.87 15.97
C GLN A 158 -19.70 -9.82 15.40
N VAL A 159 -18.84 -9.25 16.25
CA VAL A 159 -17.80 -8.29 15.83
C VAL A 159 -16.52 -9.07 15.55
N ILE A 160 -16.13 -9.16 14.29
CA ILE A 160 -14.96 -9.89 13.81
C ILE A 160 -13.89 -8.87 13.43
N VAL A 161 -12.70 -9.00 14.01
CA VAL A 161 -11.68 -7.96 13.92
C VAL A 161 -10.32 -8.56 13.64
N ASP A 162 -9.47 -7.79 12.96
CA ASP A 162 -8.07 -8.12 12.85
C ASP A 162 -7.36 -8.09 14.22
N SER A 163 -6.20 -8.71 14.28
CA SER A 163 -5.44 -8.84 15.53
C SER A 163 -4.93 -7.50 16.08
N ALA A 164 -4.72 -6.50 15.23
CA ALA A 164 -4.32 -5.16 15.66
C ALA A 164 -5.49 -4.35 16.20
N SER A 165 -6.71 -4.50 15.68
CA SER A 165 -7.92 -3.86 16.23
C SER A 165 -8.33 -4.43 17.59
N ALA A 166 -8.11 -5.73 17.83
CA ALA A 166 -8.48 -6.40 19.08
C ALA A 166 -8.04 -5.64 20.34
N ARG A 167 -6.81 -5.12 20.37
CA ARG A 167 -6.23 -4.42 21.53
C ARG A 167 -7.00 -3.15 21.91
N TYR A 168 -7.64 -2.49 20.95
CA TYR A 168 -8.39 -1.27 21.18
C TYR A 168 -9.82 -1.54 21.68
N LEU A 169 -10.29 -2.78 21.55
CA LEU A 169 -11.64 -3.20 21.91
C LEU A 169 -11.70 -3.98 23.22
N GLU A 170 -10.55 -4.43 23.75
CA GLU A 170 -10.48 -5.14 25.02
C GLU A 170 -11.18 -4.36 26.14
N GLY A 171 -12.15 -5.00 26.79
CA GLY A 171 -12.96 -4.40 27.86
C GLY A 171 -14.04 -3.41 27.41
N LEU A 172 -14.15 -3.12 26.11
CA LEU A 172 -15.15 -2.18 25.57
C LEU A 172 -16.37 -2.87 24.95
N LEU A 173 -16.19 -4.05 24.35
CA LEU A 173 -17.24 -4.92 23.79
C LEU A 173 -16.72 -6.36 23.57
N SER A 174 -17.62 -7.29 23.25
CA SER A 174 -17.27 -8.66 22.86
C SER A 174 -16.96 -8.74 21.37
N PHE A 175 -15.84 -9.38 21.01
CA PHE A 175 -15.39 -9.53 19.63
C PHE A 175 -14.66 -10.88 19.42
N VAL A 176 -14.50 -11.25 18.16
CA VAL A 176 -13.75 -12.42 17.69
C VAL A 176 -12.51 -11.93 16.96
N PRO A 177 -11.30 -12.04 17.55
CA PRO A 177 -10.07 -11.70 16.86
C PRO A 177 -9.74 -12.79 15.84
N LEU A 178 -9.57 -12.40 14.58
CA LEU A 178 -9.18 -13.29 13.50
C LEU A 178 -7.73 -13.01 13.10
N ARG A 179 -6.85 -13.98 13.37
CA ARG A 179 -5.43 -13.90 12.96
C ARG A 179 -5.33 -14.18 11.46
N ALA A 180 -4.33 -13.58 10.81
CA ALA A 180 -4.01 -13.88 9.43
C ALA A 180 -3.87 -15.40 9.20
N GLY A 181 -4.49 -15.90 8.11
CA GLY A 181 -4.58 -17.31 7.77
C GLY A 181 -5.70 -18.09 8.48
N ALA A 182 -6.32 -17.53 9.52
CA ALA A 182 -7.42 -18.20 10.21
C ALA A 182 -8.72 -18.16 9.39
N LEU A 183 -9.49 -19.25 9.48
CA LEU A 183 -10.80 -19.42 8.88
C LEU A 183 -11.83 -19.70 9.98
N ILE A 184 -12.92 -18.95 9.98
CA ILE A 184 -14.09 -19.19 10.84
C ILE A 184 -15.36 -19.31 10.00
N THR A 185 -16.43 -19.83 10.58
CA THR A 185 -17.76 -19.81 9.96
C THR A 185 -18.75 -19.22 10.94
N VAL A 186 -19.46 -18.16 10.53
CA VAL A 186 -20.44 -17.43 11.34
C VAL A 186 -21.68 -17.20 10.48
N ASP A 187 -22.85 -17.58 10.98
CA ASP A 187 -24.14 -17.48 10.27
C ASP A 187 -24.14 -18.07 8.84
N GLY A 188 -23.42 -19.19 8.65
CA GLY A 188 -23.30 -19.87 7.36
C GLY A 188 -22.28 -19.23 6.40
N ILE A 189 -21.56 -18.19 6.83
CA ILE A 189 -20.56 -17.48 6.04
C ILE A 189 -19.17 -17.90 6.52
N GLY A 190 -18.39 -18.52 5.64
CA GLY A 190 -16.97 -18.76 5.87
C GLY A 190 -16.17 -17.48 5.71
N ILE A 191 -15.31 -17.14 6.67
CA ILE A 191 -14.50 -15.91 6.66
C ILE A 191 -13.05 -16.32 6.91
N GLN A 192 -12.24 -16.21 5.86
CA GLN A 192 -10.79 -16.40 5.94
C GLN A 192 -10.11 -15.04 6.03
N ALA A 193 -9.30 -14.83 7.08
CA ALA A 193 -8.42 -13.68 7.17
C ALA A 193 -7.20 -13.88 6.27
N VAL A 194 -6.95 -12.91 5.41
CA VAL A 194 -5.78 -12.85 4.54
C VAL A 194 -4.93 -11.67 5.01
N PRO A 195 -3.62 -11.86 5.27
CA PRO A 195 -2.76 -10.75 5.69
C PRO A 195 -2.85 -9.57 4.71
N ALA A 196 -3.05 -8.36 5.24
CA ALA A 196 -3.09 -7.12 4.47
C ALA A 196 -2.08 -6.12 5.03
N TYR A 197 -1.28 -5.54 4.15
CA TYR A 197 -0.20 -4.65 4.52
C TYR A 197 -0.40 -3.25 3.94
N ARG A 198 -0.18 -2.24 4.77
CA ARG A 198 -0.15 -0.84 4.37
C ARG A 198 1.10 -0.18 4.96
N VAL A 199 1.81 0.57 4.15
CA VAL A 199 2.94 1.39 4.58
C VAL A 199 2.51 2.84 4.59
N GLU A 200 2.77 3.53 5.70
CA GLU A 200 2.64 4.98 5.79
C GLU A 200 4.03 5.59 5.91
N MET A 201 4.32 6.58 5.07
CA MET A 201 5.56 7.34 5.17
C MET A 201 5.35 8.47 6.19
N LEU A 202 5.95 8.34 7.37
CA LEU A 202 5.94 9.38 8.40
C LEU A 202 7.26 10.17 8.38
N PRO A 203 7.29 11.39 8.95
CA PRO A 203 8.52 12.17 9.08
C PRO A 203 9.62 11.53 9.95
N ASP A 204 9.39 10.37 10.57
CA ASP A 204 10.38 9.61 11.33
C ASP A 204 10.69 8.24 10.71
N GLY A 205 10.19 8.01 9.49
CA GLY A 205 10.40 6.79 8.73
C GLY A 205 9.10 6.09 8.33
N PRO A 206 9.20 5.02 7.51
CA PRO A 206 8.05 4.23 7.11
C PRO A 206 7.49 3.43 8.30
N ARG A 207 6.17 3.41 8.43
CA ARG A 207 5.46 2.59 9.41
C ARG A 207 4.60 1.56 8.69
N LEU A 208 4.85 0.28 8.98
CA LEU A 208 4.04 -0.82 8.49
C LEU A 208 2.84 -1.03 9.41
N TYR A 209 1.66 -1.04 8.81
CA TYR A 209 0.41 -1.46 9.42
C TYR A 209 0.02 -2.81 8.84
N VAL A 210 -0.29 -3.74 9.74
CA VAL A 210 -0.78 -5.08 9.41
C VAL A 210 -2.23 -5.15 9.83
N GLY A 211 -3.11 -5.43 8.87
CA GLY A 211 -4.52 -5.72 9.06
C GLY A 211 -4.91 -7.01 8.35
N ASN A 212 -6.19 -7.17 8.08
CA ASN A 212 -6.76 -8.28 7.33
C ASN A 212 -7.51 -7.79 6.10
N SER A 213 -7.26 -8.44 4.97
CA SER A 213 -8.27 -8.65 3.93
C SER A 213 -9.12 -9.85 4.31
N TYR A 214 -10.32 -9.98 3.75
CA TYR A 214 -11.22 -11.09 4.01
C TYR A 214 -11.65 -11.79 2.74
N LEU A 215 -11.50 -13.11 2.69
CA LEU A 215 -12.18 -13.96 1.72
C LEU A 215 -13.42 -14.56 2.38
N ALA A 216 -14.59 -14.10 1.93
CA ALA A 216 -15.89 -14.58 2.38
C ALA A 216 -16.43 -15.65 1.43
N SER A 217 -16.95 -16.75 1.97
CA SER A 217 -17.59 -17.83 1.22
C SER A 217 -19.00 -18.07 1.74
N PHE A 218 -19.99 -18.07 0.85
CA PHE A 218 -21.40 -18.32 1.17
C PHE A 218 -22.01 -19.25 0.11
N GLY A 219 -22.24 -20.51 0.48
CA GLY A 219 -22.47 -21.57 -0.51
C GLY A 219 -21.28 -21.66 -1.47
N ASP A 220 -21.56 -21.65 -2.78
CA ASP A 220 -20.53 -21.59 -3.82
C ASP A 220 -20.01 -20.17 -4.10
N PHE A 221 -20.66 -19.12 -3.55
CA PHE A 221 -20.31 -17.74 -3.81
C PHE A 221 -19.09 -17.28 -3.00
N LYS A 222 -18.10 -16.68 -3.65
CA LYS A 222 -16.88 -16.16 -3.04
C LYS A 222 -16.71 -14.66 -3.27
N LEU A 223 -16.52 -13.92 -2.18
CA LEU A 223 -16.28 -12.48 -2.20
C LEU A 223 -14.95 -12.16 -1.52
N PHE A 224 -14.09 -11.46 -2.24
CA PHE A 224 -12.83 -10.94 -1.71
C PHE A 224 -12.96 -9.46 -1.34
N LEU A 225 -12.59 -9.11 -0.12
CA LEU A 225 -12.55 -7.75 0.41
C LEU A 225 -11.11 -7.39 0.75
N ALA A 226 -10.51 -6.47 0.00
CA ALA A 226 -9.13 -6.07 0.23
C ALA A 226 -8.92 -5.21 1.49
N GLY A 227 -9.90 -4.40 1.88
CA GLY A 227 -9.66 -3.30 2.84
C GLY A 227 -8.74 -2.25 2.22
N ASP A 228 -7.97 -1.52 3.05
CA ASP A 228 -6.98 -0.51 2.60
C ASP A 228 -5.57 -1.09 2.39
N ALA A 229 -5.49 -2.37 2.01
CA ALA A 229 -4.22 -3.02 1.70
C ALA A 229 -3.54 -2.34 0.50
N GLN A 230 -2.23 -2.10 0.62
CA GLN A 230 -1.35 -1.80 -0.51
C GLN A 230 -0.69 -3.08 -1.05
N PHE A 231 -0.52 -4.08 -0.18
CA PHE A 231 0.08 -5.35 -0.50
C PHE A 231 -0.64 -6.50 0.21
N ILE A 232 -0.88 -7.60 -0.52
CA ILE A 232 -1.57 -8.80 -0.05
C ILE A 232 -0.77 -10.00 -0.59
N PRO A 233 0.14 -10.60 0.19
CA PRO A 233 0.87 -11.78 -0.23
C PRO A 233 -0.08 -12.95 -0.43
N ASP A 234 0.34 -13.92 -1.24
CA ASP A 234 -0.37 -15.18 -1.47
C ASP A 234 -1.78 -15.02 -2.06
N ILE A 235 -2.05 -13.90 -2.74
CA ILE A 235 -3.34 -13.64 -3.41
C ILE A 235 -3.68 -14.71 -4.46
N ALA A 236 -2.68 -15.35 -5.06
CA ALA A 236 -2.86 -16.44 -6.01
C ALA A 236 -3.40 -17.72 -5.36
N ASP A 237 -3.09 -17.97 -4.09
CA ASP A 237 -3.48 -19.20 -3.38
C ASP A 237 -4.96 -19.21 -2.99
N LEU A 238 -5.61 -18.05 -3.00
CA LEU A 238 -7.04 -17.91 -2.74
C LEU A 238 -7.91 -18.50 -3.87
N GLY A 239 -7.33 -18.62 -5.07
CA GLY A 239 -8.01 -19.07 -6.27
C GLY A 239 -9.11 -18.11 -6.75
N LYS A 240 -9.98 -18.63 -7.62
CA LYS A 240 -11.01 -17.81 -8.26
C LYS A 240 -12.09 -17.36 -7.27
N VAL A 241 -12.54 -16.13 -7.42
CA VAL A 241 -13.67 -15.56 -6.66
C VAL A 241 -14.75 -15.03 -7.61
N ASP A 242 -15.94 -14.74 -7.09
CA ASP A 242 -17.02 -14.18 -7.88
C ASP A 242 -16.96 -12.66 -7.94
N VAL A 243 -16.69 -12.04 -6.78
CA VAL A 243 -16.69 -10.59 -6.59
C VAL A 243 -15.43 -10.16 -5.83
N ALA A 244 -14.73 -9.15 -6.33
CA ALA A 244 -13.63 -8.50 -5.61
C ALA A 244 -13.96 -7.03 -5.30
N LEU A 245 -13.78 -6.62 -4.05
CA LEU A 245 -13.98 -5.26 -3.54
C LEU A 245 -12.63 -4.64 -3.21
N LEU A 246 -12.26 -3.59 -3.94
CA LEU A 246 -10.93 -2.98 -3.86
C LEU A 246 -11.04 -1.48 -3.60
N THR A 247 -10.26 -0.94 -2.67
CA THR A 247 -10.07 0.52 -2.56
C THR A 247 -8.99 1.00 -3.52
N LEU A 248 -9.19 2.17 -4.15
CA LEU A 248 -8.23 2.74 -5.10
C LEU A 248 -7.67 4.08 -4.59
N ASN A 249 -6.42 4.09 -4.17
CA ASN A 249 -5.72 5.28 -3.71
C ASN A 249 -4.21 5.04 -3.74
N ASP A 250 -3.51 5.68 -4.66
CA ASP A 250 -2.05 5.54 -4.85
C ASP A 250 -1.21 5.91 -3.61
N ILE A 251 -1.82 6.53 -2.59
CA ILE A 251 -1.13 6.92 -1.35
C ILE A 251 -1.46 5.99 -0.19
N SER A 252 -2.69 5.48 -0.10
CA SER A 252 -3.18 4.80 1.12
C SER A 252 -3.80 3.42 0.89
N SER A 253 -3.86 2.95 -0.35
CA SER A 253 -4.36 1.63 -0.75
C SER A 253 -3.80 1.27 -2.14
N LEU A 254 -4.56 0.63 -3.04
CA LEU A 254 -4.06 0.15 -4.33
C LEU A 254 -4.03 1.24 -5.42
N SER A 255 -3.00 1.24 -6.26
CA SER A 255 -3.05 1.86 -7.59
C SER A 255 -3.93 1.04 -8.55
N PRO A 256 -4.42 1.62 -9.67
CA PRO A 256 -5.14 0.87 -10.69
C PRO A 256 -4.36 -0.34 -11.25
N GLU A 257 -3.03 -0.25 -11.38
CA GLU A 257 -2.15 -1.32 -11.86
C GLU A 257 -2.03 -2.45 -10.82
N GLN A 258 -1.84 -2.10 -9.55
CA GLN A 258 -1.81 -3.07 -8.46
C GLN A 258 -3.16 -3.79 -8.31
N ALA A 259 -4.26 -3.03 -8.40
CA ALA A 259 -5.61 -3.59 -8.42
C ALA A 259 -5.84 -4.53 -9.62
N ALA A 260 -5.32 -4.19 -10.81
CA ALA A 260 -5.39 -5.07 -11.97
C ALA A 260 -4.59 -6.37 -11.76
N GLY A 261 -3.46 -6.32 -11.06
CA GLY A 261 -2.69 -7.50 -10.65
C GLY A 261 -3.52 -8.44 -9.77
N ILE A 262 -4.13 -7.91 -8.71
CA ILE A 262 -5.02 -8.67 -7.81
C ILE A 262 -6.18 -9.31 -8.60
N VAL A 263 -6.83 -8.54 -9.47
CA VAL A 263 -7.95 -9.04 -10.29
C VAL A 263 -7.49 -10.17 -11.23
N ARG A 264 -6.29 -10.11 -11.80
CA ARG A 264 -5.77 -11.18 -12.66
C ARG A 264 -5.50 -12.47 -11.88
N SER A 265 -5.07 -12.37 -10.63
CA SER A 265 -4.84 -13.53 -9.76
C SER A 265 -6.15 -14.17 -9.30
N LEU A 266 -7.16 -13.36 -8.95
CA LEU A 266 -8.44 -13.84 -8.44
C LEU A 266 -9.47 -14.18 -9.53
N GLU A 267 -9.22 -13.76 -10.78
CA GLU A 267 -10.10 -13.93 -11.93
C GLU A 267 -11.61 -13.68 -11.65
N PRO A 268 -12.02 -12.57 -10.99
CA PRO A 268 -13.40 -12.36 -10.61
C PRO A 268 -14.31 -12.09 -11.80
N SER A 269 -15.58 -12.49 -11.67
CA SER A 269 -16.65 -12.07 -12.58
C SER A 269 -16.88 -10.56 -12.50
N PHE A 270 -16.89 -10.02 -11.27
CA PHE A 270 -17.04 -8.58 -11.03
C PHE A 270 -15.95 -8.03 -10.12
N VAL A 271 -15.37 -6.90 -10.49
CA VAL A 271 -14.55 -6.08 -9.59
C VAL A 271 -15.26 -4.76 -9.32
N LEU A 272 -15.42 -4.44 -8.04
CA LEU A 272 -16.15 -3.28 -7.55
C LEU A 272 -15.17 -2.35 -6.85
N PRO A 273 -14.50 -1.44 -7.58
CA PRO A 273 -13.67 -0.44 -6.95
C PRO A 273 -14.54 0.52 -6.13
N TYR A 274 -14.05 0.92 -4.95
CA TYR A 274 -14.67 1.91 -4.07
C TYR A 274 -13.59 2.83 -3.46
N GLN A 275 -13.99 3.91 -2.80
CA GLN A 275 -13.07 4.90 -2.19
C GLN A 275 -11.94 5.37 -3.13
N TYR A 276 -12.29 5.80 -4.34
CA TYR A 276 -11.31 6.16 -5.38
C TYR A 276 -10.78 7.60 -5.30
N ARG A 277 -10.08 7.96 -4.20
CA ARG A 277 -9.62 9.32 -3.85
C ARG A 277 -8.66 9.93 -4.89
N GLY A 278 -9.21 10.49 -5.97
CA GLY A 278 -8.44 11.08 -7.09
C GLY A 278 -8.07 10.07 -8.18
N GLN A 279 -8.46 8.81 -8.03
CA GLN A 279 -8.24 7.75 -9.01
C GLN A 279 -9.47 7.56 -9.91
N GLU A 280 -9.25 7.19 -11.17
CA GLU A 280 -10.32 6.92 -12.12
C GLU A 280 -10.55 5.40 -12.26
N PRO A 281 -11.71 4.86 -11.83
CA PRO A 281 -12.04 3.45 -12.07
C PRO A 281 -12.02 3.03 -13.55
N ALA A 282 -12.12 4.00 -14.47
CA ALA A 282 -11.97 3.77 -15.90
C ALA A 282 -10.56 3.31 -16.31
N VAL A 283 -9.51 3.70 -15.56
CA VAL A 283 -8.13 3.21 -15.77
C VAL A 283 -8.08 1.70 -15.51
N LEU A 284 -8.60 1.26 -14.36
CA LEU A 284 -8.73 -0.16 -14.02
C LEU A 284 -9.52 -0.92 -15.10
N GLY A 285 -10.64 -0.35 -15.57
CA GLY A 285 -11.41 -0.91 -16.68
C GLY A 285 -10.60 -1.13 -17.96
N ARG A 286 -9.72 -0.19 -18.34
CA ARG A 286 -8.83 -0.35 -19.51
C ARG A 286 -7.78 -1.43 -19.29
N LEU A 287 -7.21 -1.52 -18.10
CA LEU A 287 -6.20 -2.53 -17.73
C LEU A 287 -6.76 -3.96 -17.72
N LEU A 288 -8.07 -4.11 -17.56
CA LEU A 288 -8.77 -5.40 -17.50
C LEU A 288 -9.46 -5.79 -18.82
N VAL A 289 -9.26 -5.03 -19.90
CA VAL A 289 -9.79 -5.42 -21.21
C VAL A 289 -9.27 -6.81 -21.59
N GLY A 290 -10.19 -7.72 -21.92
CA GLY A 290 -9.88 -9.08 -22.33
C GLY A 290 -9.79 -10.11 -21.20
N THR A 291 -9.92 -9.72 -19.91
CA THR A 291 -9.94 -10.69 -18.80
C THR A 291 -11.31 -11.37 -18.62
N GLY A 292 -12.38 -10.77 -19.16
CA GLY A 292 -13.76 -11.21 -18.91
C GLY A 292 -14.34 -10.68 -17.58
N THR A 293 -13.55 -9.97 -16.77
CA THR A 293 -14.01 -9.31 -15.55
C THR A 293 -14.77 -8.02 -15.88
N MET A 294 -15.92 -7.82 -15.26
CA MET A 294 -16.68 -6.58 -15.38
C MET A 294 -16.39 -5.63 -14.22
N VAL A 295 -16.00 -4.39 -14.54
CA VAL A 295 -15.73 -3.34 -13.55
C VAL A 295 -17.00 -2.57 -13.23
N LEU A 296 -17.42 -2.59 -11.96
CA LEU A 296 -18.61 -1.90 -11.45
C LEU A 296 -18.26 -0.94 -10.31
N PRO A 297 -17.88 0.31 -10.61
CA PRO A 297 -17.49 1.27 -9.56
C PRO A 297 -18.64 1.62 -8.63
N LEU A 298 -18.40 1.53 -7.33
CA LEU A 298 -19.33 1.95 -6.29
C LEU A 298 -19.21 3.47 -6.09
N ASN A 299 -20.27 4.21 -6.50
CA ASN A 299 -20.44 5.69 -6.52
C ASN A 299 -20.51 6.38 -7.90
N ALA A 300 -20.93 5.71 -8.98
CA ALA A 300 -21.14 6.36 -10.27
C ALA A 300 -22.42 7.23 -10.34
N THR A 301 -22.55 8.29 -9.53
CA THR A 301 -23.28 9.58 -9.71
C THR A 301 -23.43 10.28 -8.35
N GLY A 302 -23.23 11.58 -8.16
CA GLY A 302 -23.20 12.67 -9.14
C GLY A 302 -22.15 13.73 -8.80
N GLY A 303 -21.58 14.30 -9.86
CA GLY A 303 -20.69 15.43 -9.72
C GLY A 303 -21.40 16.65 -9.13
N THR A 304 -20.60 17.46 -8.46
CA THR A 304 -20.58 18.88 -8.76
C THR A 304 -19.21 19.22 -9.33
N ALA A 305 -19.12 19.31 -10.65
CA ALA A 305 -18.16 20.17 -11.33
C ALA A 305 -18.93 21.01 -12.36
N PRO A 306 -18.62 22.29 -12.60
CA PRO A 306 -18.08 23.33 -11.72
C PRO A 306 -19.03 24.54 -11.63
N ARG A 307 -18.90 25.39 -10.60
CA ARG A 307 -19.25 26.81 -10.74
C ARG A 307 -17.97 27.62 -10.68
N ALA A 308 -17.45 27.94 -11.85
CA ALA A 308 -16.31 28.83 -12.03
C ALA A 308 -16.68 30.25 -11.59
N SER A 309 -15.87 30.83 -10.69
CA SER A 309 -15.72 32.28 -10.58
C SER A 309 -14.36 32.67 -9.96
N GLY A 310 -13.27 32.34 -10.68
CA GLY A 310 -11.88 32.90 -10.65
C GLY A 310 -11.10 33.01 -9.32
N PRO A 311 -9.80 33.40 -9.32
CA PRO A 311 -8.71 33.29 -10.32
C PRO A 311 -7.65 32.20 -9.94
N THR A 312 -6.81 31.82 -10.92
CA THR A 312 -5.49 31.12 -10.82
C THR A 312 -4.43 31.94 -10.04
N PRO A 313 -3.18 31.47 -9.66
CA PRO A 313 -2.50 30.16 -9.82
C PRO A 313 -1.68 29.61 -8.60
N ASP A 314 -1.28 28.32 -8.71
CA ASP A 314 -0.03 27.58 -8.39
C ASP A 314 0.93 27.99 -7.24
N ARG A 315 1.37 27.00 -6.43
CA ARG A 315 2.79 26.69 -6.14
C ARG A 315 2.97 25.43 -5.27
N SER A 316 3.98 24.65 -5.66
CA SER A 316 4.77 23.66 -4.93
C SER A 316 5.04 23.95 -3.45
N VAL A 317 5.37 22.90 -2.67
CA VAL A 317 6.67 22.74 -1.94
C VAL A 317 6.59 21.58 -0.92
N ALA A 318 7.63 20.73 -0.98
CA ALA A 318 8.21 19.87 0.06
C ALA A 318 7.44 18.64 0.55
N PHE A 319 8.10 17.47 0.41
CA PHE A 319 8.39 16.64 1.59
C PHE A 319 9.80 16.06 1.47
N THR A 320 10.72 16.75 2.14
CA THR A 320 12.02 16.25 2.59
C THR A 320 11.85 15.71 4.00
N GLU A 321 12.53 14.59 4.27
CA GLU A 321 13.30 14.28 5.49
C GLU A 321 12.74 13.39 6.63
N ILE A 322 13.68 12.51 7.08
CA ILE A 322 13.90 11.81 8.38
C ILE A 322 13.32 10.36 8.47
N PHE A 323 14.11 9.27 8.42
CA PHE A 323 15.16 8.64 9.31
C PHE A 323 14.61 8.10 10.66
N LEU A 324 14.47 6.77 10.87
CA LEU A 324 15.46 5.71 11.22
C LEU A 324 15.65 5.43 12.75
N GLU A 325 15.76 4.13 13.07
CA GLU A 325 16.35 3.45 14.27
C GLU A 325 15.59 3.53 15.62
N GLY A 326 15.36 2.48 16.42
CA GLY A 326 15.95 1.14 16.58
C GLY A 326 16.34 0.91 18.06
N GLN A 327 15.71 -0.03 18.79
CA GLN A 327 16.28 -0.76 19.95
C GLN A 327 15.29 -1.81 20.52
N ASP A 328 15.66 -3.09 20.44
CA ASP A 328 14.86 -4.26 20.85
C ASP A 328 15.02 -4.67 22.34
N PRO A 329 13.98 -5.27 22.99
CA PRO A 329 14.00 -5.62 24.41
C PRO A 329 14.25 -7.12 24.75
N GLU A 330 14.52 -7.33 26.05
CA GLU A 330 15.20 -8.45 26.72
C GLU A 330 14.24 -9.54 27.32
N PRO A 331 14.70 -10.62 28.00
CA PRO A 331 14.64 -12.03 27.57
C PRO A 331 13.57 -12.91 28.25
N ALA A 332 12.63 -12.33 29.02
CA ALA A 332 11.49 -13.08 29.57
C ALA A 332 10.35 -13.26 28.53
N LEU A 333 10.35 -12.44 27.48
CA LEU A 333 9.54 -12.60 26.28
C LEU A 333 10.11 -13.69 25.34
N LEU A 334 11.41 -14.00 25.45
CA LEU A 334 12.06 -15.09 24.70
C LEU A 334 11.56 -16.48 25.13
N GLU A 335 11.31 -16.78 26.41
CA GLU A 335 10.80 -18.13 26.81
C GLU A 335 9.35 -18.40 26.38
N ALA A 336 8.51 -17.37 26.24
CA ALA A 336 7.14 -17.51 25.74
C ALA A 336 7.07 -17.61 24.20
N LEU A 337 8.13 -17.21 23.49
CA LEU A 337 8.31 -17.34 22.03
C LEU A 337 8.88 -18.71 21.61
N PHE A 338 9.38 -19.56 22.53
CA PHE A 338 9.98 -20.89 22.24
C PHE A 338 9.26 -22.08 22.91
N GLY A 339 7.95 -21.99 23.16
CA GLY A 339 7.24 -22.90 24.07
C GLY A 339 6.10 -23.76 23.51
N ALA A 340 6.04 -24.09 22.21
CA ALA A 340 5.40 -25.30 21.66
C ALA A 340 5.75 -25.41 20.18
N GLU A 341 6.33 -26.54 19.78
CA GLU A 341 6.89 -26.86 18.46
C GLU A 341 6.04 -26.35 17.29
N GLN A 342 6.65 -25.51 16.43
CA GLN A 342 6.38 -25.65 15.00
C GLN A 342 6.82 -27.07 14.67
N ASP A 343 5.89 -27.92 14.22
CA ASP A 343 6.23 -29.25 13.74
C ASP A 343 6.91 -29.07 12.36
N GLY A 344 8.16 -28.60 12.41
CA GLY A 344 8.88 -28.08 11.28
C GLY A 344 10.03 -27.16 11.70
N PRO A 345 11.28 -27.53 11.41
CA PRO A 345 12.42 -26.62 11.57
C PRO A 345 12.29 -25.36 10.68
N THR A 346 12.55 -24.18 11.25
CA THR A 346 12.36 -22.85 10.64
C THR A 346 13.48 -22.53 9.64
N LEU A 347 13.14 -21.98 8.48
CA LEU A 347 14.12 -21.51 7.48
C LEU A 347 14.80 -20.20 7.92
N LEU A 348 16.12 -20.15 7.76
CA LEU A 348 16.95 -18.95 7.96
C LEU A 348 17.22 -18.31 6.59
N LEU A 349 16.42 -17.30 6.24
CA LEU A 349 16.45 -16.62 4.94
C LEU A 349 17.40 -15.41 4.91
N PRO A 350 18.03 -15.11 3.75
CA PRO A 350 18.73 -13.84 3.51
C PRO A 350 17.76 -12.68 3.23
N ASP A 351 18.28 -11.46 3.20
CA ASP A 351 17.55 -10.21 2.84
C ASP A 351 18.51 -9.26 2.12
N LEU A 352 18.41 -9.15 0.79
CA LEU A 352 19.36 -8.45 -0.08
C LEU A 352 18.99 -6.98 -0.24
N ARG A 353 19.69 -6.12 0.49
CA ARG A 353 19.46 -4.69 0.43
C ARG A 353 20.50 -3.99 -0.42
N THR A 354 20.05 -3.22 -1.41
CA THR A 354 20.94 -2.43 -2.28
C THR A 354 21.21 -1.04 -1.69
N LEU A 355 22.48 -0.69 -1.53
CA LEU A 355 22.90 0.64 -1.07
C LEU A 355 22.99 1.63 -2.24
N ALA A 356 22.85 2.92 -1.92
CA ALA A 356 22.93 4.00 -2.90
C ALA A 356 24.22 3.89 -3.75
N PRO A 357 24.09 3.84 -5.10
CA PRO A 357 25.25 3.78 -5.98
C PRO A 357 26.22 4.93 -5.74
N SER A 358 27.51 4.60 -5.71
CA SER A 358 28.59 5.55 -5.41
C SER A 358 29.65 5.55 -6.51
N GLY A 359 30.66 6.42 -6.38
CA GLY A 359 31.77 6.43 -7.34
C GLY A 359 31.37 6.75 -8.78
N LEU A 360 30.26 7.47 -8.97
CA LEU A 360 29.69 7.78 -10.28
C LEU A 360 30.66 8.58 -11.15
N ARG A 361 30.86 8.12 -12.39
CA ARG A 361 31.74 8.80 -13.35
C ARG A 361 31.23 8.58 -14.77
N ILE A 362 31.26 9.63 -15.58
CA ILE A 362 31.06 9.50 -17.03
C ILE A 362 32.42 9.35 -17.69
N VAL A 363 32.59 8.27 -18.47
CA VAL A 363 33.83 7.96 -19.19
C VAL A 363 33.52 7.88 -20.67
N TYR A 364 34.24 8.66 -21.46
CA TYR A 364 34.19 8.60 -22.92
C TYR A 364 35.31 7.69 -23.46
N SER A 365 34.95 6.70 -24.29
CA SER A 365 35.90 5.91 -25.07
C SER A 365 35.97 6.47 -26.48
N SER A 366 37.08 7.13 -26.83
CA SER A 366 37.32 7.57 -28.21
C SER A 366 37.57 6.44 -29.20
N ARG A 367 37.84 5.23 -28.70
CA ARG A 367 38.06 4.03 -29.51
C ARG A 367 36.76 3.42 -30.00
N ASP A 368 35.76 3.40 -29.12
CA ASP A 368 34.48 2.74 -29.36
C ASP A 368 33.36 3.76 -29.62
N GLU A 369 33.68 5.06 -29.55
CA GLU A 369 32.76 6.20 -29.67
C GLU A 369 31.59 6.14 -28.66
N THR A 370 31.81 5.47 -27.51
CA THR A 370 30.80 5.27 -26.47
C THR A 370 31.02 6.19 -25.26
N THR A 371 29.92 6.66 -24.69
CA THR A 371 29.89 7.35 -23.39
C THR A 371 29.24 6.47 -22.34
N LEU A 372 29.99 6.11 -21.29
CA LEU A 372 29.52 5.19 -20.25
C LEU A 372 29.36 5.91 -18.91
N LEU A 373 28.20 5.78 -18.28
CA LEU A 373 28.00 6.10 -16.87
C LEU A 373 28.43 4.90 -16.03
N ARG A 374 29.55 5.02 -15.31
CA ARG A 374 30.07 3.98 -14.41
C ARG A 374 29.64 4.24 -12.97
N LEU A 375 29.39 3.17 -12.23
CA LEU A 375 28.89 3.21 -10.85
C LEU A 375 29.46 2.08 -10.00
N THR A 376 29.67 2.34 -8.72
CA THR A 376 29.90 1.31 -7.70
C THR A 376 28.55 0.94 -7.09
N ASN A 377 28.16 -0.32 -7.18
CA ASN A 377 26.96 -0.85 -6.55
C ASN A 377 27.33 -1.74 -5.35
N SER A 378 26.53 -1.70 -4.28
CA SER A 378 26.78 -2.51 -3.08
C SER A 378 25.48 -3.16 -2.62
N VAL A 379 25.50 -4.47 -2.38
CA VAL A 379 24.34 -5.25 -1.93
C VAL A 379 24.74 -5.99 -0.66
N TRP A 380 23.92 -5.94 0.37
CA TRP A 380 24.23 -6.56 1.66
C TRP A 380 23.10 -7.44 2.19
N ASN A 381 23.44 -8.42 3.00
CA ASN A 381 22.48 -9.35 3.58
C ASN A 381 22.03 -8.91 4.98
N GLY A 382 20.80 -8.44 5.11
CA GLY A 382 20.14 -8.06 6.37
C GLY A 382 19.35 -9.17 7.06
N GLY A 383 19.32 -10.37 6.47
CA GLY A 383 18.45 -11.47 6.90
C GLY A 383 19.00 -12.26 8.08
N TYR A 384 18.25 -13.28 8.51
CA TYR A 384 18.64 -14.15 9.64
C TYR A 384 19.47 -15.36 9.22
N GLY A 385 19.53 -15.66 7.92
CA GLY A 385 20.38 -16.67 7.32
C GLY A 385 21.28 -16.15 6.21
N ALA A 386 22.30 -16.91 5.90
CA ALA A 386 23.22 -16.58 4.81
C ALA A 386 22.55 -16.80 3.45
N LEU A 387 22.82 -15.92 2.49
CA LEU A 387 22.66 -16.26 1.09
C LEU A 387 23.76 -17.28 0.78
N ASN A 388 23.40 -18.56 0.67
CA ASN A 388 24.37 -19.64 0.44
C ASN A 388 24.07 -20.30 -0.90
N LEU A 389 24.90 -19.99 -1.90
CA LEU A 389 24.73 -20.46 -3.26
C LEU A 389 25.70 -21.58 -3.55
N VAL A 390 25.19 -22.72 -4.01
CA VAL A 390 25.97 -23.92 -4.31
C VAL A 390 25.81 -24.23 -5.80
N GLY A 391 26.92 -24.28 -6.53
CA GLY A 391 26.93 -24.69 -7.93
C GLY A 391 27.11 -26.20 -8.06
N ALA A 392 26.31 -26.84 -8.92
CA ALA A 392 26.48 -28.24 -9.28
C ALA A 392 27.68 -28.39 -10.24
N VAL A 393 28.86 -28.72 -9.70
CA VAL A 393 30.10 -28.76 -10.48
C VAL A 393 30.11 -29.91 -11.49
N GLU A 394 30.05 -29.56 -12.77
CA GLU A 394 30.28 -30.47 -13.88
C GLU A 394 31.65 -30.18 -14.53
N PRO A 395 32.58 -31.15 -14.55
CA PRO A 395 33.91 -30.94 -15.13
C PRO A 395 33.85 -30.52 -16.60
N GLY A 396 34.39 -29.34 -16.91
CA GLY A 396 34.51 -28.82 -18.28
C GLY A 396 33.34 -27.95 -18.75
N SER A 397 32.32 -27.72 -17.92
CA SER A 397 31.26 -26.75 -18.23
C SER A 397 31.70 -25.31 -17.97
N GLU A 398 31.21 -24.37 -18.76
CA GLU A 398 31.33 -22.91 -18.55
C GLU A 398 30.06 -22.31 -17.90
N THR A 399 29.05 -23.13 -17.66
CA THR A 399 27.78 -22.77 -17.01
C THR A 399 27.39 -23.86 -16.01
N LEU A 400 27.05 -23.49 -14.78
CA LEU A 400 26.67 -24.44 -13.73
C LEU A 400 25.33 -24.03 -13.15
N ASN A 401 24.41 -24.97 -13.00
CA ASN A 401 23.17 -24.70 -12.27
C ASN A 401 23.48 -24.37 -10.81
N VAL A 402 22.77 -23.38 -10.27
CA VAL A 402 22.92 -22.88 -8.91
C VAL A 402 21.67 -23.20 -8.13
N VAL A 403 21.89 -23.73 -6.94
CA VAL A 403 20.86 -23.81 -5.91
C VAL A 403 21.17 -22.85 -4.77
N GLN A 404 20.14 -22.22 -4.25
CA GLN A 404 20.16 -21.56 -2.95
C GLN A 404 19.95 -22.62 -1.88
N ARG A 405 20.94 -22.80 -1.00
CA ARG A 405 20.87 -23.69 0.17
C ARG A 405 20.44 -22.91 1.39
N ILE A 406 19.19 -23.06 1.80
CA ILE A 406 18.60 -22.32 2.92
C ILE A 406 18.69 -23.19 4.17
N SER A 407 19.50 -22.77 5.13
CA SER A 407 19.65 -23.47 6.41
C SER A 407 18.38 -23.36 7.25
N ARG A 408 18.17 -24.36 8.09
CA ARG A 408 17.12 -24.38 9.08
C ARG A 408 17.68 -24.27 10.51
N ASP A 409 16.82 -23.95 11.47
CA ASP A 409 17.18 -23.82 12.88
C ASP A 409 17.55 -25.15 13.59
N ASP A 410 17.19 -26.30 13.01
CA ASP A 410 17.63 -27.63 13.45
C ASP A 410 19.00 -28.07 12.90
N GLY A 411 19.60 -27.25 12.03
CA GLY A 411 20.89 -27.52 11.40
C GLY A 411 20.81 -28.23 10.03
N GLU A 412 19.62 -28.65 9.60
CA GLU A 412 19.37 -29.16 8.25
C GLU A 412 19.24 -27.99 7.24
N TYR A 413 19.00 -28.30 5.97
CA TYR A 413 18.79 -27.29 4.92
C TYR A 413 17.81 -27.76 3.84
N VAL A 414 17.23 -26.80 3.13
CA VAL A 414 16.55 -27.02 1.84
C VAL A 414 17.37 -26.42 0.69
N GLU A 415 17.09 -26.86 -0.52
CA GLU A 415 17.72 -26.33 -1.73
C GLU A 415 16.67 -25.96 -2.76
N GLU A 416 16.83 -24.79 -3.38
CA GLU A 416 15.96 -24.25 -4.43
C GLU A 416 16.81 -23.82 -5.61
N SER A 417 16.41 -24.13 -6.86
CA SER A 417 17.18 -23.72 -8.04
C SER A 417 16.88 -22.28 -8.40
N ILE A 418 17.93 -21.46 -8.57
CA ILE A 418 17.80 -19.99 -8.71
C ILE A 418 18.40 -19.43 -10.00
N GLY A 419 18.97 -20.30 -10.86
CA GLY A 419 19.62 -19.89 -12.11
C GLY A 419 21.00 -20.52 -12.27
N ASP A 420 21.92 -19.79 -12.88
CA ASP A 420 23.22 -20.32 -13.30
C ASP A 420 24.40 -19.47 -12.82
N PHE A 421 25.50 -20.14 -12.49
CA PHE A 421 26.82 -19.55 -12.46
C PHE A 421 27.44 -19.61 -13.85
N ILE A 422 27.95 -18.48 -14.34
CA ILE A 422 28.67 -18.38 -15.61
C ILE A 422 30.15 -18.16 -15.33
N PHE A 423 31.02 -18.89 -16.03
CA PHE A 423 32.46 -18.70 -15.94
C PHE A 423 32.92 -17.56 -16.84
N HIS A 424 33.60 -16.56 -16.26
CA HIS A 424 34.11 -15.42 -17.01
C HIS A 424 35.62 -15.58 -17.28
N ALA A 425 35.97 -16.06 -18.47
CA ALA A 425 37.36 -16.30 -18.87
C ALA A 425 38.26 -15.04 -18.81
N GLY A 426 37.68 -13.84 -19.00
CA GLY A 426 38.42 -12.57 -18.95
C GLY A 426 39.01 -12.22 -17.58
N HIS A 427 38.48 -12.79 -16.51
CA HIS A 427 38.98 -12.60 -15.13
C HIS A 427 38.99 -13.91 -14.30
N ASN A 428 38.79 -15.04 -14.96
CA ASN A 428 39.02 -16.41 -14.48
C ASN A 428 38.27 -16.79 -13.19
N HIS A 429 36.99 -16.43 -13.08
CA HIS A 429 36.13 -16.84 -11.96
C HIS A 429 34.64 -16.84 -12.34
N TRP A 430 33.80 -17.35 -11.42
CA TRP A 430 32.38 -17.62 -11.63
C TRP A 430 31.49 -16.51 -11.06
N HIS A 431 30.41 -16.18 -11.76
CA HIS A 431 29.43 -15.18 -11.36
C HIS A 431 28.03 -15.78 -11.40
N LEU A 432 27.16 -15.44 -10.43
CA LEU A 432 25.70 -15.57 -10.57
C LEU A 432 25.24 -14.67 -11.70
N ASP A 433 24.62 -15.26 -12.71
CA ASP A 433 24.06 -14.49 -13.82
C ASP A 433 22.88 -13.63 -13.37
N SER A 434 22.68 -12.49 -14.04
CA SER A 434 21.50 -11.64 -13.86
C SER A 434 21.24 -11.18 -12.42
N PHE A 435 22.26 -11.11 -11.56
CA PHE A 435 22.12 -10.73 -10.15
C PHE A 435 21.71 -9.27 -9.94
N SER A 436 22.09 -8.36 -10.84
CA SER A 436 21.67 -6.96 -10.73
C SER A 436 21.37 -6.34 -12.09
N ILE A 437 20.54 -5.29 -12.07
CA ILE A 437 20.28 -4.41 -13.22
C ILE A 437 20.37 -2.95 -12.78
N TYR A 438 20.89 -2.10 -13.68
CA TYR A 438 20.92 -0.66 -13.50
C TYR A 438 20.16 0.01 -14.63
N GLU A 439 19.26 0.93 -14.27
CA GLU A 439 18.41 1.63 -15.21
C GLU A 439 18.51 3.13 -14.99
N LEU A 440 18.64 3.87 -16.09
CA LEU A 440 18.55 5.32 -16.10
C LEU A 440 17.17 5.70 -16.63
N TRP A 441 16.44 6.50 -15.87
CA TRP A 441 15.08 6.93 -16.15
C TRP A 441 15.03 8.43 -16.44
N SER A 442 14.27 8.83 -17.46
CA SER A 442 13.83 10.22 -17.58
C SER A 442 12.82 10.57 -16.50
N LEU A 443 12.63 11.87 -16.30
CA LEU A 443 11.70 12.41 -15.33
C LEU A 443 10.57 13.17 -16.01
N GLN A 444 9.37 13.03 -15.46
CA GLN A 444 8.23 13.88 -15.79
C GLN A 444 8.42 15.30 -15.21
N PRO A 445 7.62 16.31 -15.62
CA PRO A 445 7.72 17.66 -15.08
C PRO A 445 7.51 17.76 -13.55
N ASN A 446 6.76 16.82 -12.98
CA ASN A 446 6.56 16.66 -11.54
C ASN A 446 7.70 15.88 -10.85
N LYS A 447 8.80 15.58 -11.55
CA LYS A 447 9.99 14.85 -11.08
C LYS A 447 9.76 13.37 -10.73
N THR A 448 8.62 12.77 -11.10
CA THR A 448 8.43 11.31 -11.00
C THR A 448 9.09 10.59 -12.17
N LEU A 449 9.39 9.30 -12.01
CA LEU A 449 9.94 8.47 -13.09
C LEU A 449 9.00 8.46 -14.31
N ASP A 450 9.59 8.46 -15.50
CA ASP A 450 8.88 8.45 -16.78
C ASP A 450 9.17 7.17 -17.57
N GLN A 451 10.31 7.12 -18.26
CA GLN A 451 10.72 5.97 -19.08
C GLN A 451 12.20 5.65 -18.88
N VAL A 452 12.55 4.38 -19.01
CA VAL A 452 13.94 3.94 -19.09
C VAL A 452 14.56 4.49 -20.38
N VAL A 453 15.59 5.31 -20.24
CA VAL A 453 16.35 5.89 -21.35
C VAL A 453 17.66 5.16 -21.61
N ALA A 454 18.17 4.41 -20.63
CA ALA A 454 19.33 3.55 -20.78
C ALA A 454 19.35 2.44 -19.70
N SER A 455 19.97 1.29 -19.98
CA SER A 455 20.11 0.18 -19.04
C SER A 455 21.47 -0.51 -19.20
N SER A 456 22.01 -1.06 -18.11
CA SER A 456 23.26 -1.84 -18.12
C SER A 456 23.15 -3.20 -18.81
N GLY A 457 21.92 -3.68 -19.07
CA GLY A 457 21.67 -5.09 -19.30
C GLY A 457 21.90 -5.93 -18.03
N LYS A 458 21.89 -7.25 -18.17
CA LYS A 458 22.07 -8.21 -17.06
C LYS A 458 23.49 -8.12 -16.51
N VAL A 459 23.64 -7.87 -15.21
CA VAL A 459 24.93 -7.79 -14.53
C VAL A 459 25.11 -8.97 -13.59
N GLY A 460 26.06 -9.85 -13.90
CA GLY A 460 26.38 -11.00 -13.06
C GLY A 460 27.43 -10.71 -11.99
N TYR A 461 27.29 -11.32 -10.81
CA TYR A 461 28.12 -11.07 -9.63
C TYR A 461 28.82 -12.32 -9.11
N CYS A 462 30.07 -12.19 -8.71
CA CYS A 462 30.73 -13.07 -7.77
C CYS A 462 30.42 -12.58 -6.35
N LEU A 463 29.60 -13.33 -5.62
CA LEU A 463 29.08 -12.92 -4.31
C LEU A 463 30.03 -13.32 -3.18
N ARG A 464 30.51 -12.33 -2.42
CA ARG A 464 31.49 -12.46 -1.35
C ARG A 464 31.26 -11.46 -0.22
N ASP A 465 31.73 -11.87 0.94
CA ASP A 465 31.85 -11.07 2.15
C ASP A 465 32.99 -10.05 2.00
N ILE A 466 32.73 -8.91 1.34
CA ILE A 466 33.75 -7.89 1.05
C ILE A 466 33.91 -6.92 2.24
N ARG A 467 32.81 -6.41 2.75
CA ARG A 467 32.78 -5.48 3.90
C ARG A 467 31.60 -5.80 4.80
N ARG A 468 31.66 -5.33 6.03
CA ARG A 468 30.52 -5.33 6.93
C ARG A 468 29.59 -4.18 6.55
N SER A 469 28.29 -4.42 6.53
CA SER A 469 27.32 -3.35 6.38
C SER A 469 27.32 -2.47 7.63
N PRO A 470 27.39 -1.14 7.50
CA PRO A 470 27.24 -0.24 8.64
C PRO A 470 25.83 -0.28 9.24
N GLU A 471 24.84 -0.75 8.49
CA GLU A 471 23.42 -0.86 8.88
C GLU A 471 23.08 -2.22 9.52
N ALA A 472 24.04 -3.14 9.60
CA ALA A 472 23.79 -4.49 10.10
C ALA A 472 23.76 -4.55 11.64
N GLU A 473 22.60 -4.92 12.19
CA GLU A 473 22.41 -5.19 13.62
C GLU A 473 23.10 -6.49 14.06
N ARG A 474 23.17 -7.48 13.14
CA ARG A 474 23.88 -8.75 13.32
C ARG A 474 24.91 -8.94 12.22
N ILE A 475 26.11 -9.36 12.62
CA ILE A 475 27.20 -9.65 11.71
C ILE A 475 27.78 -11.03 12.04
N ASP A 476 27.52 -11.98 11.16
CA ASP A 476 28.08 -13.32 11.28
C ASP A 476 29.55 -13.34 10.85
N ARG A 477 30.25 -14.45 11.13
CA ARG A 477 31.60 -14.63 10.58
C ARG A 477 31.52 -14.69 9.06
N ALA A 478 32.50 -14.07 8.40
CA ALA A 478 32.65 -14.22 6.95
C ALA A 478 32.76 -15.72 6.60
N GLY A 479 31.84 -16.18 5.77
CA GLY A 479 31.76 -17.55 5.28
C GLY A 479 32.05 -17.65 3.79
N PHE A 480 31.99 -16.53 3.05
CA PHE A 480 32.03 -16.47 1.60
C PHE A 480 33.17 -15.56 1.14
N THR A 481 34.38 -16.11 1.06
CA THR A 481 35.58 -15.31 0.79
C THR A 481 36.18 -15.55 -0.60
N SER A 482 35.52 -16.34 -1.45
CA SER A 482 36.02 -16.74 -2.79
C SER A 482 34.93 -16.74 -3.85
N CYS A 483 35.31 -16.51 -5.11
CA CYS A 483 34.46 -16.66 -6.31
C CYS A 483 34.42 -18.11 -6.83
N SER A 484 34.32 -19.08 -5.92
CA SER A 484 34.37 -20.50 -6.26
C SER A 484 33.07 -20.94 -6.95
N PRO A 485 33.11 -21.86 -7.93
CA PRO A 485 31.89 -22.45 -8.47
C PRO A 485 31.15 -23.32 -7.44
N VAL A 486 31.86 -23.78 -6.40
CA VAL A 486 31.31 -24.69 -5.39
C VAL A 486 30.43 -23.93 -4.39
N ARG A 487 30.81 -22.70 -4.05
CA ARG A 487 30.12 -21.91 -3.03
C ARG A 487 30.40 -20.42 -3.17
N GLN A 488 29.34 -19.64 -3.25
CA GLN A 488 29.34 -18.17 -3.17
C GLN A 488 28.18 -17.69 -2.31
N GLY A 489 28.15 -16.42 -1.95
CA GLY A 489 27.08 -15.92 -1.12
C GLY A 489 27.43 -14.71 -0.28
N LEU A 490 26.53 -14.40 0.63
CA LEU A 490 26.66 -13.33 1.61
C LEU A 490 26.28 -13.83 2.99
N SER A 491 27.24 -13.77 3.91
CA SER A 491 26.98 -13.97 5.34
C SER A 491 26.09 -12.84 5.86
N VAL A 492 25.30 -13.13 6.89
CA VAL A 492 24.47 -12.11 7.58
C VAL A 492 25.34 -10.92 8.00
N GLY A 493 24.92 -9.72 7.61
CA GLY A 493 25.60 -8.45 7.89
C GLY A 493 26.78 -8.12 6.97
N TRP A 494 27.05 -8.94 5.95
CA TRP A 494 28.09 -8.68 4.96
C TRP A 494 27.54 -8.09 3.67
N THR A 495 28.37 -7.27 3.06
CA THR A 495 28.11 -6.51 1.83
C THR A 495 29.08 -6.97 0.76
N ASP A 496 28.56 -7.27 -0.42
CA ASP A 496 29.36 -7.28 -1.64
C ASP A 496 29.44 -5.87 -2.21
N VAL A 497 30.62 -5.47 -2.69
CA VAL A 497 30.87 -4.16 -3.25
C VAL A 497 31.46 -4.31 -4.64
N TYR A 498 30.63 -4.07 -5.65
CA TYR A 498 31.01 -4.07 -7.05
C TYR A 498 31.44 -2.69 -7.49
N GLN A 499 32.76 -2.51 -7.66
CA GLN A 499 33.35 -1.20 -7.91
C GLN A 499 33.18 -0.72 -9.36
N TYR A 500 33.01 0.59 -9.55
CA TYR A 500 32.80 1.22 -10.86
C TYR A 500 33.82 0.87 -11.95
N TYR A 501 35.05 0.52 -11.57
CA TYR A 501 36.10 0.16 -12.52
C TYR A 501 36.00 -1.28 -13.03
N LEU A 502 35.14 -2.13 -12.43
CA LEU A 502 34.93 -3.50 -12.87
C LEU A 502 34.18 -3.56 -14.20
N ALA A 503 34.37 -4.65 -14.94
CA ALA A 503 33.64 -4.92 -16.18
C ALA A 503 32.14 -5.07 -15.88
N GLY A 504 31.29 -4.52 -16.77
CA GLY A 504 29.82 -4.53 -16.59
C GLY A 504 29.26 -3.50 -15.61
N GLN A 505 30.11 -2.78 -14.85
CA GLN A 505 29.68 -1.73 -13.92
C GLN A 505 29.47 -0.39 -14.63
N SER A 506 28.62 -0.39 -15.66
CA SER A 506 28.30 0.79 -16.45
C SER A 506 26.96 0.70 -17.19
N ILE A 507 26.36 1.86 -17.45
CA ILE A 507 25.24 2.05 -18.38
C ILE A 507 25.77 2.82 -19.60
N ASP A 508 25.42 2.36 -20.81
CA ASP A 508 25.70 3.11 -22.04
C ASP A 508 24.73 4.27 -22.18
N ILE A 509 25.26 5.49 -22.18
CA ILE A 509 24.51 6.75 -22.30
C ILE A 509 24.93 7.51 -23.57
N THR A 510 25.43 6.81 -24.58
CA THR A 510 25.85 7.40 -25.84
C THR A 510 24.68 8.13 -26.52
N GLY A 511 24.88 9.42 -26.83
CA GLY A 511 23.85 10.26 -27.42
C GLY A 511 22.78 10.74 -26.45
N LEU A 512 22.89 10.41 -25.15
CA LEU A 512 22.00 10.95 -24.12
C LEU A 512 22.23 12.46 -23.97
N ALA A 513 21.14 13.22 -23.94
CA ALA A 513 21.22 14.66 -23.75
C ALA A 513 21.58 15.02 -22.31
N ASP A 514 22.22 16.18 -22.13
CA ASP A 514 22.39 16.78 -20.80
C ASP A 514 21.03 17.00 -20.14
N GLY A 515 20.96 16.74 -18.84
CA GLY A 515 19.73 16.89 -18.06
C GLY A 515 19.73 16.10 -16.76
N THR A 516 18.55 16.09 -16.15
CA THR A 516 18.31 15.41 -14.88
C THR A 516 17.67 14.05 -15.12
N TYR A 517 18.20 13.02 -14.47
CA TYR A 517 17.77 11.63 -14.60
C TYR A 517 17.69 10.94 -13.23
N ALA A 518 16.94 9.84 -13.14
CA ALA A 518 16.98 8.93 -12.00
C ALA A 518 17.78 7.67 -12.37
N LEU A 519 18.68 7.25 -11.50
CA LEU A 519 19.43 6.00 -11.59
C LEU A 519 18.84 5.01 -10.57
N MET A 520 18.24 3.94 -11.08
CA MET A 520 17.73 2.82 -10.30
C MET A 520 18.72 1.67 -10.35
N SER A 521 19.05 1.10 -9.19
CA SER A 521 19.87 -0.10 -9.05
C SER A 521 19.06 -1.16 -8.31
N THR A 522 18.91 -2.35 -8.90
CA THR A 522 18.08 -3.43 -8.35
C THR A 522 18.88 -4.73 -8.32
N ALA A 523 19.01 -5.32 -7.13
CA ALA A 523 19.47 -6.70 -6.94
C ALA A 523 18.30 -7.67 -7.18
N ASP A 524 18.62 -8.91 -7.57
CA ASP A 524 17.65 -9.95 -7.93
C ASP A 524 16.40 -9.44 -8.67
N PRO A 525 16.58 -8.79 -9.85
CA PRO A 525 15.48 -8.15 -10.56
C PRO A 525 14.40 -9.12 -11.09
N HIS A 526 14.61 -10.42 -10.93
CA HIS A 526 13.70 -11.47 -11.35
C HIS A 526 13.10 -12.26 -10.18
N ASN A 527 13.45 -11.90 -8.92
CA ASN A 527 12.92 -12.51 -7.71
C ASN A 527 13.17 -14.03 -7.66
N LEU A 528 14.37 -14.45 -8.06
CA LEU A 528 14.76 -15.87 -8.15
C LEU A 528 15.42 -16.37 -6.86
N ILE A 529 15.97 -15.46 -6.04
CA ILE A 529 16.50 -15.77 -4.73
C ILE A 529 15.34 -15.68 -3.74
N ARG A 530 15.21 -16.67 -2.85
CA ARG A 530 14.19 -16.64 -1.80
C ARG A 530 14.69 -15.84 -0.62
N GLU A 531 14.04 -14.73 -0.34
CA GLU A 531 14.44 -13.76 0.67
C GLU A 531 13.40 -13.61 1.77
N SER A 532 13.76 -12.97 2.89
CA SER A 532 12.78 -12.58 3.90
C SER A 532 12.01 -11.30 3.55
N ASP A 533 12.54 -10.48 2.64
CA ASP A 533 11.91 -9.27 2.11
C ASP A 533 12.36 -9.03 0.65
N GLU A 534 11.47 -9.27 -0.31
CA GLU A 534 11.74 -9.11 -1.74
C GLU A 534 11.59 -7.66 -2.24
N THR A 535 11.16 -6.74 -1.37
CA THR A 535 10.72 -5.39 -1.78
C THR A 535 11.79 -4.31 -1.63
N ASN A 536 12.88 -4.65 -0.96
CA ASN A 536 13.96 -3.72 -0.62
C ASN A 536 15.23 -3.91 -1.47
N ASN A 537 15.14 -4.75 -2.51
CA ASN A 537 16.25 -5.09 -3.39
C ASN A 537 16.74 -3.93 -4.27
N GLY A 538 15.97 -2.83 -4.34
CA GLY A 538 16.25 -1.70 -5.23
C GLY A 538 16.39 -0.35 -4.53
N ILE A 539 17.17 0.56 -5.14
CA ILE A 539 17.30 1.95 -4.70
C ILE A 539 17.39 2.91 -5.89
N VAL A 540 16.89 4.14 -5.70
CA VAL A 540 16.89 5.21 -6.71
C VAL A 540 17.68 6.41 -6.20
N ILE A 541 18.56 6.96 -7.06
CA ILE A 541 19.24 8.24 -6.84
C ILE A 541 19.06 9.16 -8.04
N TYR A 542 19.06 10.48 -7.84
CA TYR A 542 18.89 11.45 -8.93
C TYR A 542 20.22 12.07 -9.34
N LEU A 543 20.41 12.22 -10.64
CA LEU A 543 21.65 12.62 -11.28
C LEU A 543 21.41 13.83 -12.19
N GLU A 544 22.31 14.79 -12.14
CA GLU A 544 22.46 15.81 -13.18
C GLU A 544 23.66 15.43 -14.07
N ILE A 545 23.40 15.26 -15.36
CA ILE A 545 24.39 14.94 -16.39
C ILE A 545 24.62 16.19 -17.24
N GLN A 546 25.87 16.66 -17.27
CA GLN A 546 26.30 17.80 -18.08
C GLN A 546 27.64 17.48 -18.74
N GLY A 547 27.61 17.13 -20.03
CA GLY A 547 28.74 16.59 -20.76
C GLY A 547 29.31 15.34 -20.08
N THR A 548 30.56 15.40 -19.63
CA THR A 548 31.22 14.30 -18.91
C THR A 548 31.14 14.42 -17.39
N LYS A 549 30.35 15.36 -16.87
CA LYS A 549 30.15 15.55 -15.45
C LYS A 549 28.82 14.89 -15.04
N VAL A 550 28.89 14.07 -14.01
CA VAL A 550 27.72 13.55 -13.29
C VAL A 550 27.78 14.07 -11.86
N THR A 551 26.65 14.56 -11.37
CA THR A 551 26.51 15.02 -9.99
C THR A 551 25.25 14.42 -9.41
N VAL A 552 25.31 13.84 -8.22
CA VAL A 552 24.09 13.45 -7.49
C VAL A 552 23.40 14.73 -7.05
N VAL A 553 22.10 14.83 -7.31
CA VAL A 553 21.27 15.97 -6.96
C VAL A 553 20.12 15.53 -6.07
N ASP A 554 19.72 16.42 -5.16
CA ASP A 554 18.45 16.27 -4.46
C ASP A 554 17.36 17.00 -5.26
N LEU A 555 16.22 16.34 -5.40
CA LEU A 555 15.08 16.81 -6.18
C LEU A 555 13.94 17.35 -5.30
N SER A 556 14.20 17.59 -4.00
CA SER A 556 13.26 18.22 -3.06
C SER A 556 12.52 19.47 -3.57
#